data_AF-A0A954WGC8-F1
#
_entry.id   AF-A0A954WGC8-F1
#
_cell.length_a   1.000
_cell.length_b   1.000
_cell.length_c   1.000
_cell.angle_alpha   90.00
_cell.angle_beta   90.00
_cell.angle_gamma   90.00
#
_symmetry.space_group_name_H-M   'P 1'
#
loop_
_entity.id
_entity.type
_entity.pdbx_description
1 polymer ?
#
loop_
_entity_poly.entity_id
_entity_poly.type
_entity_poly.pdbx_seq_one_letter_code
_entity_poly.pdbx_strand_id
1 'polypeptide(L)'
;MDDLQNPSFHLRRALAQHLRGLQQAGVAQLPKPNAEFVAKLEAAAARNPATELGSRPSSQSVSHSPTASSQEESMARKRSTAAKEATPAASSTAPQGLLAPPIHSLPVLSESQRSSKMKAMAKEVAGCTRCAQLASTRTQTVFGVGNLQPKLCFLGEAPGADEDKQGIPFVGRAGRLLTDIIEK
;
A
#
# COMPACT_ATOMS: atom_id res chain seq x y z
N MET A 1 -16.30 28.88 20.54
CA MET A 1 -17.10 27.71 20.99
C MET A 1 -18.20 27.57 19.95
N ASP A 2 -18.22 26.62 19.01
CA ASP A 2 -17.63 25.28 18.96
C ASP A 2 -17.33 24.87 17.49
N ASP A 3 -16.10 25.07 17.01
CA ASP A 3 -15.67 24.54 15.70
C ASP A 3 -15.33 23.04 15.75
N LEU A 4 -15.22 22.48 16.96
CA LEU A 4 -14.84 21.08 17.21
C LEU A 4 -15.99 20.08 16.98
N GLN A 5 -17.24 20.53 16.82
CA GLN A 5 -18.34 19.66 16.37
C GLN A 5 -18.55 19.66 14.86
N ASN A 6 -17.80 20.44 14.07
CA ASN A 6 -18.03 20.50 12.62
C ASN A 6 -17.41 19.30 11.88
N PRO A 7 -18.20 18.37 11.31
CA PRO A 7 -17.68 17.19 10.62
C PRO A 7 -16.82 17.54 9.39
N SER A 8 -17.09 18.68 8.74
CA SER A 8 -16.29 19.18 7.62
C SER A 8 -14.89 19.61 8.06
N PHE A 9 -14.77 20.17 9.28
CA PHE A 9 -13.48 20.56 9.84
C PHE A 9 -12.60 19.34 10.13
N HIS A 10 -13.17 18.30 10.72
CA HIS A 10 -12.46 17.03 10.97
C HIS A 10 -12.01 16.35 9.68
N LEU A 11 -12.88 16.31 8.66
CA LEU A 11 -12.54 15.73 7.36
C LEU A 11 -11.39 16.49 6.69
N ARG A 12 -11.46 17.83 6.67
CA ARG A 12 -10.39 18.67 6.12
C ARG A 12 -9.08 18.47 6.87
N ARG A 13 -9.12 18.40 8.20
CA ARG A 13 -7.93 18.17 9.03
C ARG A 13 -7.31 16.79 8.78
N ALA A 14 -8.13 15.74 8.74
CA ALA A 14 -7.70 14.38 8.46
C ALA A 14 -7.09 14.26 7.06
N LEU A 15 -7.75 14.84 6.05
CA LEU A 15 -7.23 14.88 4.68
C LEU A 15 -5.88 15.60 4.62
N ALA A 16 -5.76 16.76 5.26
CA ALA A 16 -4.51 17.52 5.29
C ALA A 16 -3.38 16.76 6.01
N GLN A 17 -3.69 16.04 7.09
CA GLN A 17 -2.72 15.17 7.77
C GLN A 17 -2.25 14.03 6.86
N HIS A 18 -3.18 13.39 6.15
CA HIS A 18 -2.87 12.31 5.22
C HIS A 18 -1.98 12.77 4.06
N LEU A 19 -2.33 13.90 3.42
CA LEU A 19 -1.53 14.47 2.32
C LEU A 19 -0.11 14.82 2.76
N ARG A 20 0.08 15.35 3.98
CA ARG A 20 1.42 15.59 4.54
C ARG A 20 2.21 14.30 4.75
N GLY A 21 1.55 13.23 5.21
CA GLY A 21 2.18 11.91 5.33
C GLY A 21 2.67 11.36 3.99
N LEU A 22 1.86 11.49 2.93
CA LEU A 22 2.24 11.09 1.58
C LEU A 22 3.45 11.88 1.07
N GLN A 23 3.47 13.19 1.31
CA GLN A 23 4.61 14.05 0.93
C GLN A 23 5.90 13.64 1.65
N GLN A 24 5.84 13.35 2.95
CA GLN A 24 6.99 12.86 3.72
C GLN A 24 7.46 11.48 3.26
N ALA A 25 6.55 10.64 2.77
CA ALA A 25 6.87 9.35 2.16
C ALA A 25 7.43 9.46 0.73
N GLY A 26 7.65 10.67 0.21
CA GLY A 26 8.24 10.90 -1.11
C GLY A 26 7.26 10.82 -2.28
N VAL A 27 5.95 10.80 -2.02
CA VAL A 27 4.93 10.80 -3.09
C VAL A 27 4.86 12.19 -3.70
N ALA A 28 5.49 12.35 -4.87
CA ALA A 28 5.54 13.63 -5.59
C ALA A 28 4.37 13.86 -6.56
N GLN A 29 3.64 12.80 -6.96
CA GLN A 29 2.52 12.90 -7.90
C GLN A 29 1.34 12.00 -7.47
N LEU A 30 0.14 12.56 -7.49
CA LEU A 30 -1.11 11.81 -7.34
C LEU A 30 -1.79 11.65 -8.71
N PRO A 31 -2.36 10.47 -9.01
CA PRO A 31 -3.11 10.28 -10.24
C PRO A 31 -4.31 11.23 -10.27
N LYS A 32 -4.51 11.91 -11.40
CA LYS A 32 -5.72 12.71 -11.59
C LYS A 32 -6.92 11.77 -11.62
N PRO A 33 -7.98 12.04 -10.84
CA PRO A 33 -9.18 11.25 -10.90
C PRO A 33 -9.74 11.30 -12.33
N ASN A 34 -10.18 10.16 -12.85
CA ASN A 34 -10.83 10.11 -14.16
C ASN A 34 -12.25 10.69 -14.07
N ALA A 35 -12.81 11.07 -15.21
CA ALA A 35 -14.13 11.69 -15.28
C ALA A 35 -15.24 10.81 -14.67
N GLU A 36 -15.14 9.49 -14.83
CA GLU A 36 -16.10 8.53 -14.26
C GLU A 36 -16.07 8.52 -12.72
N PHE A 37 -14.87 8.60 -12.13
CA PHE A 37 -14.69 8.66 -10.68
C PHE A 37 -15.19 9.98 -10.10
N VAL A 38 -14.89 11.11 -10.77
CA VAL A 38 -15.40 12.43 -10.37
C VAL A 38 -16.92 12.44 -10.39
N ALA A 39 -17.55 11.95 -11.47
CA ALA A 39 -19.00 11.86 -11.59
C ALA A 39 -19.63 11.00 -10.49
N LYS A 40 -18.99 9.88 -10.10
CA LYS A 40 -19.45 9.03 -8.99
C LYS A 40 -19.37 9.74 -7.65
N LEU A 41 -18.30 10.51 -7.41
CA LEU A 41 -18.12 11.26 -6.17
C LEU A 41 -19.13 12.41 -6.05
N GLU A 42 -19.37 13.14 -7.14
CA GLU A 42 -20.39 14.19 -7.21
C GLU A 42 -21.80 13.63 -7.01
N ALA A 43 -22.12 12.52 -7.67
CA ALA A 43 -23.39 11.82 -7.47
C ALA A 43 -23.57 11.31 -6.03
N ALA A 44 -22.49 10.87 -5.38
CA ALA A 44 -22.52 10.48 -3.97
C ALA A 44 -22.71 11.68 -3.03
N ALA A 45 -22.07 12.82 -3.32
CA ALA A 45 -22.24 14.06 -2.56
C ALA A 45 -23.63 14.70 -2.73
N ALA A 46 -24.27 14.50 -3.89
CA ALA A 46 -25.63 14.98 -4.17
C ALA A 46 -26.74 14.17 -3.44
N ARG A 47 -26.42 13.00 -2.89
CA ARG A 47 -27.33 12.24 -2.03
C ARG A 47 -27.20 12.77 -0.59
N ASN A 48 -28.18 13.54 -0.14
CA ASN A 48 -28.25 14.02 1.25
C ASN A 48 -28.16 12.83 2.23
N PRO A 49 -27.20 12.79 3.17
CA PRO A 49 -27.12 11.74 4.19
C PRO A 49 -28.06 11.98 5.38
N ALA A 50 -29.09 12.82 5.24
CA ALA A 50 -29.90 13.30 6.37
C ALA A 50 -31.06 12.38 6.79
N THR A 51 -31.16 11.13 6.31
CA THR A 51 -32.35 10.30 6.57
C THR A 51 -32.10 8.94 7.21
N GLU A 52 -30.87 8.54 7.54
CA GLU A 52 -30.64 7.32 8.34
C GLU A 52 -29.75 7.58 9.57
N LEU A 53 -30.29 8.34 10.53
CA LEU A 53 -29.94 8.17 11.94
C LEU A 53 -31.13 7.54 12.68
N GLY A 54 -31.30 6.23 12.47
CA GLY A 54 -32.13 5.39 13.32
C GLY A 54 -31.31 4.84 14.48
N SER A 55 -31.47 5.46 15.66
CA SER A 55 -31.41 4.81 16.99
C SER A 55 -30.12 4.07 17.39
N ARG A 56 -29.13 4.79 17.94
CA ARG A 56 -28.14 4.17 18.85
C ARG A 56 -28.71 4.16 20.27
N PRO A 57 -28.69 3.03 21.00
CA PRO A 57 -29.03 3.03 22.41
C PRO A 57 -27.96 3.74 23.24
N SER A 58 -28.45 4.53 24.18
CA SER A 58 -27.69 5.28 25.18
C SER A 58 -26.75 4.36 25.96
N SER A 59 -25.45 4.69 25.99
CA SER A 59 -24.51 4.13 26.96
C SER A 59 -23.88 5.29 27.73
N GLN A 60 -24.00 5.14 29.04
CA GLN A 60 -23.79 6.13 30.07
C GLN A 60 -22.34 6.58 30.16
N SER A 61 -22.21 7.86 30.43
CA SER A 61 -21.02 8.53 30.94
C SER A 61 -20.58 7.95 32.28
N VAL A 62 -19.33 7.49 32.36
CA VAL A 62 -18.57 7.50 33.61
C VAL A 62 -17.23 8.20 33.38
N SER A 63 -17.18 9.39 33.94
CA SER A 63 -16.01 10.20 34.25
C SER A 63 -15.07 9.46 35.19
N HIS A 64 -13.74 9.58 35.02
CA HIS A 64 -12.81 10.00 36.07
C HIS A 64 -11.44 10.42 35.51
N SER A 65 -10.92 11.48 36.12
CA SER A 65 -9.72 12.26 35.83
C SER A 65 -8.41 11.51 36.09
N PRO A 66 -7.26 11.99 35.56
CA PRO A 66 -5.95 11.41 35.85
C PRO A 66 -5.37 12.01 37.14
N THR A 67 -4.60 11.21 37.88
CA THR A 67 -3.67 11.73 38.91
C THR A 67 -2.41 10.87 38.88
N ALA A 68 -1.28 11.57 38.80
CA ALA A 68 0.07 11.03 38.65
C ALA A 68 0.67 10.59 40.00
N SER A 69 1.64 9.66 39.98
CA SER A 69 2.93 9.76 40.71
C SER A 69 3.77 8.47 40.58
N SER A 70 4.90 8.59 39.88
CA SER A 70 6.31 8.26 40.18
C SER A 70 6.78 7.03 41.01
N GLN A 71 8.02 6.61 40.64
CA GLN A 71 9.13 5.91 41.35
C GLN A 71 9.33 4.41 40.96
N GLU A 72 10.40 4.06 40.21
CA GLU A 72 11.80 3.70 40.65
C GLU A 72 11.80 2.41 41.50
N GLU A 73 12.66 1.38 41.41
CA GLU A 73 13.90 1.03 40.72
C GLU A 73 14.22 -0.48 41.04
N SER A 74 15.18 -1.08 40.32
CA SER A 74 16.10 -2.17 40.77
C SER A 74 15.70 -3.68 40.74
N MET A 75 16.27 -4.38 39.75
CA MET A 75 17.21 -5.52 39.82
C MET A 75 17.23 -6.47 41.05
N ALA A 76 16.87 -7.76 40.87
CA ALA A 76 17.68 -8.94 41.26
C ALA A 76 16.98 -10.32 41.09
N ARG A 77 17.76 -11.26 40.54
CA ARG A 77 17.63 -12.72 40.39
C ARG A 77 16.81 -13.49 41.46
N LYS A 78 16.04 -14.50 41.00
CA LYS A 78 16.14 -15.91 41.45
C LYS A 78 15.34 -16.88 40.56
N ARG A 79 15.87 -18.09 40.44
CA ARG A 79 15.48 -19.24 39.61
C ARG A 79 14.77 -20.27 40.49
N SER A 80 13.84 -21.05 39.89
CA SER A 80 13.18 -22.32 40.31
C SER A 80 11.65 -22.16 40.31
N THR A 81 10.77 -23.04 39.83
CA THR A 81 10.77 -24.48 39.48
C THR A 81 9.53 -24.76 38.60
N ALA A 82 9.57 -25.87 37.84
CA ALA A 82 8.47 -26.38 37.02
C ALA A 82 7.31 -26.97 37.86
N ALA A 83 6.07 -26.78 37.40
CA ALA A 83 5.11 -27.87 37.09
C ALA A 83 3.69 -27.35 36.79
N LYS A 84 3.08 -27.97 35.77
CA LYS A 84 1.63 -28.23 35.59
C LYS A 84 0.71 -27.13 35.06
N GLU A 85 0.57 -27.17 33.74
CA GLU A 85 -0.66 -27.14 32.92
C GLU A 85 -2.01 -27.06 33.66
N ALA A 86 -2.77 -25.99 33.38
CA ALA A 86 -4.21 -26.01 33.11
C ALA A 86 -4.64 -24.65 32.52
N THR A 87 -5.20 -24.70 31.30
CA THR A 87 -5.97 -23.65 30.62
C THR A 87 -7.15 -23.16 31.46
N PRO A 88 -7.52 -21.86 31.35
CA PRO A 88 -8.73 -21.58 30.57
C PRO A 88 -8.61 -20.36 29.66
N ALA A 89 -9.50 -20.35 28.67
CA ALA A 89 -9.68 -19.33 27.65
C ALA A 89 -9.81 -17.91 28.21
N ALA A 90 -9.02 -17.00 27.66
CA ALA A 90 -9.30 -15.57 27.71
C ALA A 90 -9.00 -14.97 26.33
N SER A 91 -10.08 -14.62 25.65
CA SER A 91 -10.15 -13.97 24.35
C SER A 91 -9.35 -12.66 24.37
N SER A 92 -8.16 -12.68 23.78
CA SER A 92 -7.49 -11.44 23.38
C SER A 92 -8.05 -11.03 22.03
N THR A 93 -9.14 -10.28 22.06
CA THR A 93 -9.64 -9.55 20.89
C THR A 93 -8.61 -8.48 20.57
N ALA A 94 -7.62 -8.81 19.75
CA ALA A 94 -6.81 -7.80 19.07
C ALA A 94 -7.79 -6.81 18.42
N PRO A 95 -7.58 -5.48 18.55
CA PRO A 95 -8.41 -4.53 17.84
C PRO A 95 -8.23 -4.86 16.36
N GLN A 96 -9.31 -5.27 15.70
CA GLN A 96 -9.34 -5.45 14.26
C GLN A 96 -9.19 -4.07 13.62
N GLY A 97 -7.94 -3.59 13.58
CA GLY A 97 -7.54 -2.40 12.88
C GLY A 97 -7.80 -2.64 11.41
N LEU A 98 -8.78 -1.90 10.89
CA LEU A 98 -8.96 -1.56 9.48
C LEU A 98 -8.46 -2.65 8.53
N LEU A 99 -9.18 -3.77 8.47
CA LEU A 99 -9.05 -4.73 7.38
C LEU A 99 -9.22 -3.95 6.08
N ALA A 100 -8.11 -3.69 5.40
CA ALA A 100 -8.13 -3.34 4.00
C ALA A 100 -9.02 -4.38 3.29
N PRO A 101 -9.87 -3.97 2.33
CA PRO A 101 -10.67 -4.93 1.57
C PRO A 101 -9.75 -6.03 1.03
N PRO A 102 -10.18 -7.31 1.03
CA PRO A 102 -9.36 -8.38 0.47
C PRO A 102 -8.97 -8.01 -0.95
N ILE A 103 -7.65 -7.96 -1.21
CA ILE A 103 -7.03 -7.51 -2.46
C ILE A 103 -7.41 -8.40 -3.67
N HIS A 104 -8.29 -9.39 -3.50
CA HIS A 104 -8.44 -10.49 -4.45
C HIS A 104 -9.89 -10.74 -4.86
N SER A 105 -10.33 -9.95 -5.84
CA SER A 105 -11.22 -10.47 -6.90
C SER A 105 -10.64 -10.12 -8.28
N LEU A 106 -9.31 -10.18 -8.40
CA LEU A 106 -8.69 -10.13 -9.72
C LEU A 106 -8.95 -11.46 -10.44
N PRO A 107 -9.40 -11.45 -11.71
CA PRO A 107 -9.65 -12.68 -12.44
C PRO A 107 -8.34 -13.47 -12.59
N VAL A 108 -8.37 -14.74 -12.19
CA VAL A 108 -7.25 -15.66 -12.39
C VAL A 108 -7.17 -15.99 -13.88
N LEU A 109 -6.18 -15.41 -14.56
CA LEU A 109 -5.94 -15.68 -15.98
C LEU A 109 -5.32 -17.07 -16.18
N SER A 110 -5.65 -17.74 -17.28
CA SER A 110 -4.90 -18.92 -17.71
C SER A 110 -3.49 -18.55 -18.18
N GLU A 111 -2.58 -19.52 -18.25
CA GLU A 111 -1.21 -19.28 -18.72
C GLU A 111 -1.16 -18.71 -20.15
N SER A 112 -1.97 -19.28 -21.06
CA SER A 112 -2.11 -18.78 -22.43
C SER A 112 -2.60 -17.33 -22.49
N GLN A 113 -3.58 -16.98 -21.64
CA GLN A 113 -4.07 -15.61 -21.55
C GLN A 113 -3.00 -14.66 -21.01
N ARG A 114 -2.24 -15.05 -19.97
CA ARG A 114 -1.12 -14.24 -19.45
C ARG A 114 -0.05 -14.02 -20.52
N SER A 115 0.34 -15.08 -21.22
CA SER A 115 1.35 -15.01 -22.30
C SER A 115 0.91 -14.05 -23.40
N SER A 116 -0.34 -14.18 -23.85
CA SER A 116 -0.92 -13.31 -24.88
C SER A 116 -0.97 -11.85 -24.44
N LYS A 117 -1.42 -11.58 -23.21
CA LYS A 117 -1.44 -10.22 -22.66
C LYS A 117 -0.03 -9.64 -22.48
N MET A 118 0.93 -10.45 -22.04
CA MET A 118 2.31 -10.02 -21.87
C MET A 118 2.94 -9.64 -23.21
N LYS A 119 2.73 -10.44 -24.26
CA LYS A 119 3.17 -10.13 -25.63
C LYS A 119 2.52 -8.85 -26.17
N ALA A 120 1.22 -8.67 -25.93
CA ALA A 120 0.51 -7.45 -26.33
C ALA A 120 1.10 -6.21 -25.64
N MET A 121 1.33 -6.27 -24.32
CA MET A 121 1.95 -5.18 -23.56
C MET A 121 3.39 -4.89 -24.03
N ALA A 122 4.20 -5.92 -24.27
CA ALA A 122 5.55 -5.75 -24.80
C ALA A 122 5.54 -5.02 -26.15
N LYS A 123 4.60 -5.35 -27.04
CA LYS A 123 4.43 -4.68 -28.33
C LYS A 123 4.01 -3.22 -28.19
N GLU A 124 3.11 -2.91 -27.27
CA GLU A 124 2.69 -1.53 -26.98
C GLU A 124 3.88 -0.70 -26.43
N VAL A 125 4.64 -1.27 -25.49
CA VAL A 125 5.80 -0.60 -24.89
C VAL A 125 6.89 -0.35 -25.92
N ALA A 126 7.15 -1.29 -26.83
CA ALA A 126 8.15 -1.13 -27.89
C ALA A 126 7.95 0.14 -28.73
N GLY A 127 6.69 0.55 -28.96
CA GLY A 127 6.33 1.76 -29.68
C GLY A 127 6.06 3.00 -28.81
N CYS A 128 6.29 2.93 -27.49
CA CYS A 128 5.80 3.97 -26.56
C CYS A 128 6.59 5.28 -26.66
N THR A 129 5.97 6.34 -27.17
CA THR A 129 6.59 7.68 -27.31
C THR A 129 6.06 8.71 -26.31
N ARG A 130 5.36 8.28 -25.26
CA ARG A 130 4.69 9.17 -24.28
C ARG A 130 5.65 10.14 -23.56
N CYS A 131 6.92 9.76 -23.43
CA CYS A 131 7.98 10.60 -22.85
C CYS A 131 9.00 10.95 -23.95
N ALA A 132 8.88 12.13 -24.55
CA ALA A 132 9.71 12.53 -25.69
C ALA A 132 11.22 12.43 -25.41
N GLN A 133 11.66 12.88 -24.23
CA GLN A 133 13.08 12.87 -23.81
C GLN A 133 13.68 11.45 -23.72
N LEU A 134 12.90 10.48 -23.24
CA LEU A 134 13.36 9.08 -23.12
C LEU A 134 13.29 8.37 -24.48
N ALA A 135 12.23 8.64 -25.25
CA ALA A 135 12.04 8.04 -26.57
C ALA A 135 13.09 8.51 -27.58
N SER A 136 13.62 9.73 -27.44
CA SER A 136 14.65 10.28 -28.35
C SER A 136 16.07 9.81 -28.03
N THR A 137 16.32 9.29 -26.84
CA THR A 137 17.69 8.98 -26.36
C THR A 137 17.99 7.49 -26.28
N ARG A 138 16.97 6.66 -26.03
CA ARG A 138 17.11 5.20 -25.98
C ARG A 138 17.26 4.59 -27.37
N THR A 139 17.96 3.47 -27.47
CA THR A 139 18.02 2.67 -28.70
C THR A 139 16.75 1.85 -28.87
N GLN A 140 16.25 1.28 -27.77
CA GLN A 140 15.03 0.48 -27.74
C GLN A 140 14.43 0.48 -26.32
N THR A 141 13.22 -0.03 -26.16
CA THR A 141 12.70 -0.26 -24.80
C THR A 141 13.19 -1.58 -24.25
N VAL A 142 13.56 -1.60 -22.98
CA VAL A 142 13.85 -2.83 -22.24
C VAL A 142 12.60 -3.24 -21.48
N PHE A 143 11.94 -4.28 -21.97
CA PHE A 143 10.76 -4.84 -21.31
C PHE A 143 11.17 -5.89 -20.27
N GLY A 144 10.24 -6.31 -19.41
CA GLY A 144 10.48 -7.35 -18.42
C GLY A 144 10.62 -8.74 -19.04
N VAL A 145 11.44 -9.58 -18.43
CA VAL A 145 11.59 -11.01 -18.77
C VAL A 145 11.34 -11.88 -17.54
N GLY A 146 10.92 -13.12 -17.74
CA GLY A 146 10.78 -14.10 -16.65
C GLY A 146 9.52 -14.95 -16.74
N ASN A 147 9.21 -15.62 -15.63
CA ASN A 147 8.04 -16.47 -15.48
C ASN A 147 6.75 -15.63 -15.48
N LEU A 148 5.70 -16.11 -16.15
CA LEU A 148 4.37 -15.47 -16.18
C LEU A 148 3.58 -15.67 -14.87
N GLN A 149 4.05 -16.53 -13.98
CA GLN A 149 3.54 -16.75 -12.63
C GLN A 149 4.68 -16.66 -11.59
N PRO A 150 5.35 -15.51 -11.46
CA PRO A 150 6.46 -15.38 -10.55
C PRO A 150 5.96 -15.33 -9.10
N LYS A 151 6.67 -16.01 -8.19
CA LYS A 151 6.48 -15.80 -6.74
C LYS A 151 7.16 -14.51 -6.26
N LEU A 152 8.19 -14.07 -6.99
CA LEU A 152 9.00 -12.89 -6.71
C LEU A 152 9.29 -12.16 -8.02
N CYS A 153 9.16 -10.84 -8.02
CA CYS A 153 9.48 -9.97 -9.15
C CYS A 153 10.52 -8.93 -8.73
N PHE A 154 11.56 -8.76 -9.54
CA PHE A 154 12.59 -7.74 -9.32
C PHE A 154 12.30 -6.54 -10.22
N LEU A 155 12.23 -5.35 -9.62
CA LEU A 155 12.04 -4.09 -10.34
C LEU A 155 13.24 -3.19 -10.08
N GLY A 156 13.90 -2.74 -11.14
CA GLY A 156 14.98 -1.76 -11.10
C GLY A 156 14.46 -0.35 -11.33
N GLU A 157 15.36 0.63 -11.29
CA GLU A 157 15.05 2.04 -11.56
C GLU A 157 14.81 2.30 -13.05
N ALA A 158 15.83 2.07 -13.88
CA ALA A 158 15.79 2.29 -15.32
C ALA A 158 16.81 1.38 -16.04
N PRO A 159 16.63 1.14 -17.36
CA PRO A 159 17.64 0.42 -18.14
C PRO A 159 18.95 1.22 -18.24
N GLY A 160 20.07 0.55 -18.01
CA GLY A 160 21.39 1.10 -18.29
C GLY A 160 21.79 0.95 -19.77
N ALA A 161 23.03 1.29 -20.09
CA ALA A 161 23.55 1.24 -21.46
C ALA A 161 23.61 -0.20 -22.02
N ASP A 162 24.03 -1.17 -21.19
CA ASP A 162 24.12 -2.57 -21.60
C ASP A 162 22.72 -3.17 -21.81
N GLU A 163 21.76 -2.81 -20.96
CA GLU A 163 20.36 -3.19 -21.08
C GLU A 163 19.72 -2.57 -22.33
N ASP A 164 19.87 -1.25 -22.55
CA ASP A 164 19.33 -0.56 -23.73
C ASP A 164 19.88 -1.16 -25.02
N LYS A 165 21.18 -1.48 -25.05
CA LYS A 165 21.80 -2.12 -26.23
C LYS A 165 21.24 -3.51 -26.52
N GLN A 166 20.93 -4.29 -25.48
CA GLN A 166 20.52 -5.69 -25.63
C GLN A 166 19.01 -5.92 -25.60
N GLY A 167 18.23 -4.97 -25.07
CA GLY A 167 16.79 -5.15 -24.86
C GLY A 167 16.44 -6.07 -23.67
N ILE A 168 17.42 -6.46 -22.84
CA ILE A 168 17.26 -7.42 -21.74
C ILE A 168 17.61 -6.71 -20.41
N PRO A 169 16.76 -6.80 -19.37
CA PRO A 169 17.03 -6.14 -18.09
C PRO A 169 18.12 -6.86 -17.30
N PHE A 170 18.84 -6.12 -16.45
CA PHE A 170 19.85 -6.64 -15.51
C PHE A 170 21.00 -7.44 -16.16
N VAL A 171 21.53 -6.98 -17.30
CA VAL A 171 22.66 -7.65 -17.99
C VAL A 171 24.01 -6.95 -17.75
N GLY A 172 23.99 -5.71 -17.27
CA GLY A 172 25.19 -4.94 -16.90
C GLY A 172 25.81 -5.41 -15.59
N ARG A 173 26.83 -4.67 -15.11
CA ARG A 173 27.58 -5.03 -13.88
C ARG A 173 26.70 -5.25 -12.65
N ALA A 174 25.75 -4.35 -12.41
CA ALA A 174 24.84 -4.45 -11.28
C ALA A 174 23.89 -5.65 -11.41
N GLY A 175 23.43 -5.93 -12.63
CA GLY A 175 22.58 -7.08 -12.91
C GLY A 175 23.28 -8.42 -12.69
N ARG A 176 24.56 -8.54 -13.11
CA ARG A 176 25.38 -9.73 -12.83
C ARG A 176 25.57 -9.95 -11.33
N LEU A 177 25.83 -8.89 -10.57
CA LEU A 177 25.91 -9.01 -9.10
C LEU A 177 24.57 -9.44 -8.49
N LEU A 178 23.44 -8.92 -8.98
CA LEU A 178 22.11 -9.36 -8.55
C LEU A 178 21.90 -10.84 -8.84
N THR A 179 22.25 -11.31 -10.04
CA THR A 179 22.19 -12.74 -10.39
C THR A 179 23.05 -13.58 -9.45
N ASP A 180 24.29 -13.17 -9.20
CA ASP A 180 25.19 -13.86 -8.27
C ASP A 180 24.62 -13.98 -6.86
N ILE A 181 23.90 -12.96 -6.36
CA ILE A 181 23.26 -12.96 -5.04
C ILE A 181 22.04 -13.89 -5.00
N ILE A 182 21.33 -14.06 -6.12
CA ILE A 182 20.13 -14.91 -6.18
C ILE A 182 20.50 -16.39 -6.33
N GLU A 183 21.59 -16.69 -7.03
CA GLU A 183 22.00 -18.07 -7.33
C GLU A 183 22.85 -18.73 -6.23
N LYS A 184 23.46 -17.93 -5.34
CA LYS A 184 24.34 -18.40 -4.25
C LYS A 184 23.61 -18.45 -2.92
#